data_AF-A0A3A8NY11-F1
#
_entry.id   AF-A0A3A8NY11-F1
#
_cell.length_a   1.000
_cell.length_b   1.000
_cell.length_c   1.000
_cell.angle_alpha   90.00
_cell.angle_beta   90.00
_cell.angle_gamma   90.00
#
_symmetry.space_group_name_H-M   'P 1'
#
loop_
_entity.id
_entity.type
_entity.pdbx_description
1 polymer ?
#
loop_
_entity_poly.entity_id
_entity_poly.type
_entity_poly.pdbx_seq_one_letter_code
_entity_poly.pdbx_strand_id
1 'polypeptide(L)'
;VETTKGCGYIYVLIEHQSSPDENMAFRMLRYAIATMQRHLEAGHDYLPLVIPILFYQGKRSPYPWSTNWLDGFPDPDIARDLYFHAFPLVDITLIPDDEIMQHRSMAAFTLVQKHIRQRDMTTLLDKLSRLMILGQMSGQQI
;
A
#
# COMPACT_ATOMS: atom_id res chain seq x y z
N VAL A 1 -17.09 -22.70 2.73
CA VAL A 1 -17.58 -23.01 4.10
C VAL A 1 -18.83 -22.18 4.36
N GLU A 2 -19.88 -22.79 4.88
CA GLU A 2 -21.02 -22.02 5.38
C GLU A 2 -20.73 -21.57 6.81
N THR A 3 -20.92 -20.28 7.08
CA THR A 3 -20.77 -19.68 8.40
C THR A 3 -22.09 -19.07 8.84
N THR A 4 -22.20 -18.70 10.11
CA THR A 4 -23.38 -17.96 10.63
C THR A 4 -23.58 -16.59 9.96
N LYS A 5 -22.59 -16.10 9.19
CA LYS A 5 -22.65 -14.84 8.44
C LYS A 5 -22.73 -15.05 6.91
N GLY A 6 -22.89 -16.28 6.44
CA GLY A 6 -23.00 -16.63 5.01
C GLY A 6 -21.87 -17.53 4.50
N CYS A 7 -21.81 -17.70 3.17
CA CYS A 7 -20.78 -18.49 2.51
C CYS A 7 -19.43 -17.76 2.51
N GLY A 8 -18.38 -18.42 3.00
CA GLY A 8 -17.00 -17.94 2.97
C GLY A 8 -16.06 -18.93 2.31
N TYR A 9 -14.90 -18.45 1.86
CA TYR A 9 -13.85 -19.25 1.24
C TYR A 9 -12.61 -19.28 2.13
N ILE A 10 -12.02 -20.47 2.29
CA ILE A 10 -10.75 -20.68 2.97
C ILE A 10 -9.83 -21.39 1.99
N TYR A 11 -8.70 -20.77 1.66
CA TYR A 11 -7.63 -21.38 0.89
C TYR A 11 -6.48 -21.74 1.83
N VAL A 12 -5.90 -22.91 1.62
CA VAL A 12 -4.67 -23.31 2.29
C VAL A 12 -3.56 -23.28 1.26
N LEU A 13 -2.58 -22.39 1.48
CA LEU A 13 -1.39 -22.28 0.65
C LEU A 13 -0.30 -23.15 1.28
N ILE A 14 0.10 -24.21 0.59
CA ILE A 14 1.09 -25.16 1.07
C ILE A 14 2.34 -25.05 0.20
N GLU A 15 3.48 -24.80 0.84
CA GLU A 15 4.80 -24.82 0.18
C GLU A 15 5.69 -25.85 0.90
N HIS A 16 6.44 -26.64 0.13
CA HIS A 16 7.44 -27.57 0.67
C HIS A 16 8.86 -27.12 0.32
N GLN A 17 9.77 -27.15 1.31
CA GLN A 17 11.18 -26.80 1.12
C GLN A 17 12.14 -27.81 1.75
N SER A 18 13.13 -28.24 0.97
CA SER A 18 14.28 -29.04 1.43
C SER A 18 15.54 -28.19 1.72
N SER A 19 15.56 -26.94 1.27
CA SER A 19 16.61 -25.96 1.56
C SER A 19 15.97 -24.69 2.12
N PRO A 20 16.52 -24.10 3.19
CA PRO A 20 15.92 -22.91 3.79
C PRO A 20 16.12 -21.68 2.90
N ASP A 21 15.09 -20.84 2.79
CA ASP A 21 15.08 -19.61 1.99
C ASP A 21 14.77 -18.41 2.90
N GLU A 22 15.68 -17.45 2.94
CA GLU A 22 15.58 -16.26 3.79
C GLU A 22 14.33 -15.42 3.46
N ASN A 23 13.92 -15.39 2.20
CA ASN A 23 12.79 -14.59 1.72
C ASN A 23 11.47 -15.37 1.70
N MET A 24 11.43 -16.57 2.28
CA MET A 24 10.25 -17.44 2.19
C MET A 24 8.99 -16.81 2.78
N ALA A 25 9.09 -16.09 3.90
CA ALA A 25 7.96 -15.41 4.51
C ALA A 25 7.31 -14.38 3.54
N PHE A 26 8.14 -13.57 2.86
CA PHE A 26 7.65 -12.60 1.88
C PHE A 26 7.04 -13.29 0.64
N ARG A 27 7.61 -14.42 0.19
CA ARG A 27 7.04 -15.22 -0.90
C ARG A 27 5.67 -15.79 -0.54
N MET A 28 5.51 -16.32 0.67
CA MET A 28 4.22 -16.84 1.15
C MET A 28 3.15 -15.74 1.21
N LEU A 29 3.50 -14.54 1.68
CA LEU A 29 2.59 -13.39 1.65
C LEU A 29 2.17 -13.07 0.21
N ARG A 30 3.13 -12.98 -0.72
CA ARG A 30 2.85 -12.68 -2.13
C ARG A 30 1.91 -13.70 -2.76
N TYR A 31 2.09 -14.99 -2.46
CA TYR A 31 1.20 -16.04 -2.93
C TYR A 31 -0.20 -15.94 -2.32
N ALA A 32 -0.31 -15.57 -1.04
CA ALA A 32 -1.59 -15.35 -0.39
C ALA A 32 -2.35 -14.18 -1.04
N ILE A 33 -1.68 -13.05 -1.26
CA ILE A 33 -2.25 -11.88 -1.96
C ILE A 33 -2.65 -12.24 -3.39
N ALA A 34 -1.81 -12.98 -4.13
CA ALA A 34 -2.16 -13.42 -5.48
C ALA A 34 -3.40 -14.33 -5.50
N THR A 35 -3.55 -15.18 -4.48
CA THR A 35 -4.75 -16.04 -4.33
C THR A 35 -5.99 -15.21 -4.05
N MET A 36 -5.88 -14.22 -3.15
CA MET A 36 -6.93 -13.25 -2.87
C MET A 36 -7.35 -12.45 -4.11
N GLN A 37 -6.38 -11.98 -4.90
CA GLN A 37 -6.64 -11.25 -6.14
C GLN A 37 -7.41 -12.11 -7.16
N ARG A 38 -6.94 -13.34 -7.42
CA ARG A 38 -7.64 -14.27 -8.34
C ARG A 38 -9.06 -14.57 -7.88
N HIS A 39 -9.30 -14.60 -6.58
CA HIS A 39 -10.64 -14.79 -6.03
C HIS A 39 -11.57 -13.62 -6.40
N LEU A 40 -11.11 -12.38 -6.28
CA LEU A 40 -11.87 -11.21 -6.73
C LEU A 40 -12.07 -11.20 -8.25
N GLU A 41 -11.03 -11.53 -9.02
CA GLU A 41 -11.09 -11.62 -10.49
C GLU A 41 -12.08 -12.70 -10.98
N ALA A 42 -12.37 -13.71 -10.16
CA ALA A 42 -13.39 -14.72 -10.44
C ALA A 42 -14.84 -14.22 -10.20
N GLY A 43 -15.03 -12.96 -9.79
CA GLY A 43 -16.33 -12.34 -9.59
C GLY A 43 -16.89 -12.48 -8.17
N HIS A 44 -16.06 -12.80 -7.18
CA HIS A 44 -16.47 -12.82 -5.78
C HIS A 44 -16.37 -11.43 -5.14
N ASP A 45 -17.36 -11.07 -4.33
CA ASP A 45 -17.46 -9.73 -3.73
C ASP A 45 -16.52 -9.50 -2.53
N TYR A 46 -16.08 -10.56 -1.88
CA TYR A 46 -15.31 -10.51 -0.63
C TYR A 46 -13.99 -11.27 -0.75
N LEU A 47 -12.97 -10.81 -0.03
CA LEU A 47 -11.69 -11.49 0.07
C LEU A 47 -11.83 -12.83 0.82
N PRO A 48 -11.13 -13.89 0.37
CA PRO A 48 -11.09 -15.15 1.09
C PRO A 48 -10.00 -15.12 2.18
N LEU A 49 -10.14 -15.99 3.19
CA LEU A 49 -9.02 -16.25 4.10
C LEU A 49 -8.02 -17.17 3.40
N VAL A 50 -6.74 -16.80 3.41
CA VAL A 50 -5.66 -17.63 2.87
C VAL A 50 -4.68 -17.95 4.00
N ILE A 51 -4.53 -19.23 4.32
CA ILE A 51 -3.67 -19.72 5.41
C ILE A 51 -2.37 -20.25 4.80
N PRO A 52 -1.23 -19.55 4.94
CA PRO A 52 0.06 -20.05 4.50
C PRO A 52 0.60 -21.11 5.47
N ILE A 53 1.02 -22.26 4.94
CA ILE A 53 1.68 -23.35 5.67
C ILE A 53 2.97 -23.72 4.94
N LEU A 54 4.10 -23.59 5.63
CA LEU A 54 5.42 -23.97 5.13
C LEU A 54 5.84 -25.33 5.72
N PHE A 55 6.00 -26.33 4.87
CA PHE A 55 6.56 -27.64 5.23
C PHE A 55 8.06 -27.63 4.96
N TYR A 56 8.85 -27.63 6.02
CA TYR A 56 10.30 -27.64 5.91
C TYR A 56 10.89 -29.00 6.31
N GLN A 57 11.65 -29.61 5.40
CA GLN A 57 12.37 -30.86 5.59
C GLN A 57 13.83 -30.72 5.10
N GLY A 58 14.55 -29.74 5.65
CA GLY A 58 15.95 -29.50 5.28
C GLY A 58 16.97 -30.09 6.25
N LYS A 59 18.21 -30.19 5.78
CA LYS A 59 19.35 -30.69 6.60
C LYS A 59 19.70 -29.76 7.77
N ARG A 60 19.49 -28.44 7.61
CA ARG A 60 19.70 -27.44 8.67
C ARG A 60 18.44 -27.39 9.54
N SER A 61 18.54 -27.71 10.82
CA SER A 61 17.40 -27.73 11.75
C SER A 61 17.77 -27.04 13.06
N PRO A 62 16.89 -26.21 13.66
CA PRO A 62 15.55 -25.82 13.17
C PRO A 62 15.60 -24.93 11.92
N TYR A 63 14.42 -24.64 11.32
CA TYR A 63 14.33 -23.70 10.20
C TYR A 63 14.95 -22.36 10.63
N PRO A 64 15.91 -21.80 9.87
CA PRO A 64 16.77 -20.74 10.40
C PRO A 64 16.26 -19.32 10.16
N TRP A 65 15.18 -19.13 9.40
CA TRP A 65 14.69 -17.82 8.97
C TRP A 65 13.33 -17.51 9.58
N SER A 66 13.01 -16.22 9.72
CA SER A 66 11.69 -15.81 10.23
C SER A 66 10.57 -16.25 9.28
N THR A 67 9.44 -16.64 9.86
CA THR A 67 8.18 -16.87 9.14
C THR A 67 7.28 -15.64 9.12
N ASN A 68 7.65 -14.58 9.82
CA ASN A 68 6.99 -13.28 9.76
C ASN A 68 7.70 -12.39 8.74
N TRP A 69 6.99 -12.04 7.66
CA TRP A 69 7.56 -11.23 6.57
C TRP A 69 7.98 -9.83 7.01
N LEU A 70 7.40 -9.30 8.09
CA LEU A 70 7.72 -7.97 8.63
C LEU A 70 9.11 -7.91 9.26
N ASP A 71 9.69 -9.06 9.62
CA ASP A 71 11.05 -9.11 10.17
C ASP A 71 12.11 -8.89 9.08
N GLY A 72 11.71 -8.81 7.80
CA GLY A 72 12.58 -8.44 6.67
C GLY A 72 12.84 -6.94 6.54
N PHE A 73 12.17 -6.09 7.33
CA PHE A 73 12.45 -4.65 7.37
C PHE A 73 13.57 -4.32 8.36
N PRO A 74 14.36 -3.26 8.12
CA PRO A 74 15.34 -2.79 9.10
C PRO A 74 14.73 -2.41 10.46
N ASP A 75 13.48 -1.95 10.46
CA ASP A 75 12.68 -1.66 11.66
C ASP A 75 11.30 -2.36 11.55
N PRO A 76 11.15 -3.55 12.18
CA PRO A 76 9.90 -4.30 12.14
C PRO A 76 8.74 -3.61 12.89
N ASP A 77 9.01 -2.74 13.86
CA ASP A 77 7.97 -2.05 14.63
C ASP A 77 7.29 -0.99 13.76
N ILE A 78 8.07 -0.20 13.02
CA ILE A 78 7.54 0.75 12.02
C ILE A 78 6.78 0.00 10.91
N ALA A 79 7.29 -1.16 10.46
CA ALA A 79 6.62 -1.94 9.44
C ALA A 79 5.25 -2.47 9.94
N ARG A 80 5.16 -2.95 11.18
CA ARG A 80 3.88 -3.35 11.78
C ARG A 80 2.90 -2.19 11.85
N ASP A 81 3.35 -1.03 12.29
CA ASP A 81 2.51 0.17 12.36
C ASP A 81 1.99 0.58 10.97
N LEU A 82 2.84 0.51 9.94
CA LEU A 82 2.47 0.88 8.58
C LEU A 82 1.51 -0.12 7.92
N TYR A 83 1.76 -1.43 8.06
CA TYR A 83 1.05 -2.46 7.28
C TYR A 83 -0.15 -3.08 7.99
N PHE A 84 -0.31 -2.87 9.31
CA PHE A 84 -1.48 -3.35 10.06
C PHE A 84 -2.53 -2.29 10.39
N HIS A 85 -2.29 -1.03 10.02
CA HIS A 85 -3.29 0.02 10.12
C HIS A 85 -3.90 0.37 8.76
N ALA A 86 -4.98 1.14 8.80
CA ALA A 86 -5.53 1.73 7.59
C ALA A 86 -4.45 2.57 6.89
N PHE A 87 -4.35 2.46 5.57
CA PHE A 87 -3.44 3.30 4.80
C PHE A 87 -3.82 4.78 4.97
N PRO A 88 -2.83 5.69 5.05
CA PRO A 88 -3.13 7.11 5.11
C PRO A 88 -3.82 7.55 3.81
N LEU A 89 -5.03 8.11 3.93
CA LEU A 89 -5.76 8.71 2.82
C LEU A 89 -5.62 10.23 2.89
N VAL A 90 -4.99 10.82 1.87
CA VAL A 90 -4.95 12.27 1.69
C VAL A 90 -6.05 12.69 0.73
N ASP A 91 -7.20 13.09 1.27
CA ASP A 91 -8.33 13.58 0.48
C ASP A 91 -8.16 15.07 0.14
N ILE A 92 -7.52 15.34 -0.99
CA ILE A 92 -7.27 16.71 -1.48
C ILE A 92 -8.55 17.49 -1.79
N THR A 93 -9.71 16.82 -1.91
CA THR A 93 -10.98 17.51 -2.18
C THR A 93 -11.45 18.32 -0.98
N LEU A 94 -11.07 17.89 0.23
CA LEU A 94 -11.44 18.52 1.50
C LEU A 94 -10.51 19.67 1.88
N ILE A 95 -9.27 19.68 1.37
CA ILE A 95 -8.27 20.69 1.71
C ILE A 95 -8.65 22.01 1.03
N PRO A 96 -8.93 23.11 1.76
CA PRO A 96 -9.21 24.41 1.16
C PRO A 96 -8.08 24.88 0.25
N ASP A 97 -8.41 25.59 -0.83
CA ASP A 97 -7.39 26.07 -1.77
C ASP A 97 -6.36 26.97 -1.07
N ASP A 98 -6.77 27.79 -0.10
CA ASP A 98 -5.87 28.69 0.61
C ASP A 98 -4.89 27.94 1.53
N GLU A 99 -5.26 26.76 2.00
CA GLU A 99 -4.36 25.86 2.73
C GLU A 99 -3.38 25.18 1.76
N ILE A 100 -3.89 24.70 0.60
CA ILE A 100 -3.03 24.17 -0.48
C ILE A 100 -1.99 25.21 -0.92
N MET A 101 -2.39 26.48 -1.03
CA MET A 101 -1.53 27.59 -1.42
C MET A 101 -0.37 27.86 -0.44
N GLN A 102 -0.46 27.38 0.80
CA GLN A 102 0.62 27.46 1.80
C GLN A 102 1.60 26.28 1.70
N HIS A 103 1.24 25.22 0.98
CA HIS A 103 2.16 24.13 0.72
C HIS A 103 3.32 24.65 -0.14
N ARG A 104 4.55 24.19 0.12
CA ARG A 104 5.73 24.69 -0.61
C ARG A 104 5.76 24.17 -2.06
N SER A 105 6.63 23.22 -2.36
CA SER A 105 6.83 22.68 -3.70
C SER A 105 5.60 21.95 -4.27
N MET A 106 4.67 21.50 -3.41
CA MET A 106 3.53 20.68 -3.80
C MET A 106 2.24 21.45 -4.07
N ALA A 107 2.16 22.74 -3.75
CA ALA A 107 0.92 23.51 -3.88
C ALA A 107 0.36 23.50 -5.30
N ALA A 108 1.19 23.77 -6.31
CA ALA A 108 0.73 23.94 -7.68
C ALA A 108 0.16 22.63 -8.23
N PHE A 109 0.90 21.53 -8.00
CA PHE A 109 0.47 20.20 -8.41
C PHE A 109 -0.81 19.76 -7.69
N THR A 110 -0.88 19.97 -6.36
CA THR A 110 -2.07 19.62 -5.56
C THR A 110 -3.29 20.40 -6.01
N LEU A 111 -3.14 21.70 -6.33
CA LEU A 111 -4.22 22.55 -6.79
C LEU A 111 -4.74 22.08 -8.16
N VAL A 112 -3.85 21.72 -9.10
CA VAL A 112 -4.24 21.15 -10.39
C VAL A 112 -4.95 19.81 -10.21
N GLN A 113 -4.43 18.92 -9.35
CA GLN A 113 -5.06 17.63 -9.09
C GLN A 113 -6.46 17.78 -8.50
N LYS A 114 -6.63 18.67 -7.52
CA LYS A 114 -7.93 18.93 -6.88
C LYS A 114 -8.97 19.35 -7.90
N HIS A 115 -8.57 20.20 -8.85
CA HIS A 115 -9.46 20.77 -9.86
C HIS A 115 -9.36 20.06 -11.23
N ILE A 116 -8.87 18.82 -11.29
CA ILE A 116 -8.62 18.12 -12.57
C ILE A 116 -9.88 17.92 -13.43
N ARG A 117 -11.06 17.98 -12.82
CA ARG A 117 -12.37 17.87 -13.50
C ARG A 117 -12.97 19.23 -13.88
N GLN A 118 -12.35 20.34 -13.49
CA GLN A 118 -12.84 21.68 -13.79
C GLN A 118 -12.52 22.04 -15.25
N ARG A 119 -13.57 22.34 -16.02
CA ARG A 119 -13.44 22.62 -17.47
C ARG A 119 -12.81 23.98 -17.75
N ASP A 120 -13.14 24.97 -16.94
CA ASP A 120 -12.59 26.32 -17.06
C ASP A 120 -11.40 26.47 -16.11
N MET A 121 -10.19 26.31 -16.65
CA MET A 121 -8.95 26.45 -15.90
C MET A 121 -8.52 27.90 -15.69
N THR A 122 -9.20 28.86 -16.31
CA THR A 122 -8.83 30.27 -16.17
C THR A 122 -8.98 30.76 -14.73
N THR A 123 -9.92 30.18 -13.98
CA THR A 123 -10.14 30.53 -12.57
C THR A 123 -8.98 30.13 -11.64
N LEU A 124 -8.06 29.27 -12.09
CA LEU A 124 -6.89 28.85 -11.32
C LEU A 124 -5.61 29.57 -11.74
N LEU A 125 -5.61 30.29 -12.87
CA LEU A 125 -4.41 30.94 -13.41
C LEU A 125 -3.80 31.92 -12.41
N ASP A 126 -4.62 32.68 -11.69
CA ASP A 126 -4.15 33.62 -10.67
C ASP A 126 -3.47 32.91 -9.49
N LYS A 127 -4.00 31.76 -9.08
CA LYS A 127 -3.42 30.96 -7.99
C LYS A 127 -2.12 30.27 -8.43
N LEU A 128 -2.12 29.69 -9.63
CA LEU A 128 -0.95 29.00 -10.21
C LEU A 128 0.20 29.97 -10.52
N SER A 129 -0.10 31.16 -11.06
CA SER A 129 0.91 32.18 -11.33
C SER A 129 1.58 32.66 -10.04
N ARG A 130 0.81 32.89 -8.97
CA ARG A 130 1.35 33.21 -7.63
C ARG A 130 2.30 32.12 -7.14
N LEU A 131 1.92 30.85 -7.26
CA LEU A 131 2.76 29.73 -6.85
C LEU A 131 4.04 29.61 -7.67
N MET A 132 3.99 29.90 -8.97
CA MET A 132 5.19 29.87 -9.82
C MET A 132 6.16 31.01 -9.46
N ILE A 133 5.66 32.21 -9.18
CA ILE A 133 6.50 33.35 -8.74
C ILE A 133 7.14 33.04 -7.38
N LEU A 134 6.37 32.51 -6.43
CA LEU A 134 6.88 32.10 -5.10
C LEU A 134 7.88 30.95 -5.19
N GLY A 135 7.64 29.97 -6.07
CA GLY A 135 8.54 28.85 -6.34
C GLY A 135 9.87 29.30 -6.95
N GLN A 136 9.85 30.26 -7.89
CA GLN A 136 11.06 30.87 -8.46
C GLN A 136 11.88 31.65 -7.42
N MET A 137 11.22 32.30 -6.46
CA MET A 137 11.87 33.01 -5.34
C MET A 137 12.50 32.06 -4.31
N SER A 138 12.00 30.83 -4.20
CA SER A 138 12.60 29.77 -3.36
C SER A 138 13.72 28.96 -4.05
N GLY A 139 14.15 29.38 -5.25
CA GLY A 139 15.10 28.70 -6.14
C GLY A 139 16.56 28.63 -5.67
N GLN A 140 16.82 28.45 -4.38
CA GLN A 140 18.08 27.91 -3.86
C GLN A 140 17.75 26.81 -2.85
N GLN A 141 17.56 25.60 -3.34
CA GLN A 141 17.66 24.37 -2.54
C GLN A 141 17.78 23.19 -3.51
N ILE A 142 19.00 22.99 -4.00
CA ILE A 142 19.56 21.66 -4.22
C ILE A 142 20.36 21.35 -2.96
#